data_AF-A0A2G7GLF2-F1
#
_entry.id   AF-A0A2G7GLF2-F1
#
_cell.length_a   1.000
_cell.length_b   1.000
_cell.length_c   1.000
_cell.angle_alpha   90.00
_cell.angle_beta   90.00
_cell.angle_gamma   90.00
#
_symmetry.space_group_name_H-M   'P 1'
#
loop_
_entity.id
_entity.type
_entity.pdbx_description
1 polymer ?
#
loop_
_entity_poly.entity_id
_entity_poly.type
_entity_poly.pdbx_seq_one_letter_code
_entity_poly.pdbx_strand_id
1 'polypeptide(L)'
;MEQFGGWVLVQQADITESTFSNGYRYLNWSIDVPCLLTQMLFVIDVTPGRFRKLRFRFITAGLLMIYTGYIGQYFEITNTGWFLFWGAVSTVFYVYILYMMGNWIFKSRENLPRQAYKTMGTIWWLILISWTLYPLAYLVPWAWKAFPAWGAWAAVTRQFLYTMADIFSKVVYGVLLSSVAQIRSAAEGYEPAIQVQIDGGGASQEYIERNTHNESTRL
;
A
#
# COMPACT_ATOMS: atom_id res chain seq x y z
N MET A 1 -60.94 -0.85 -19.47
CA MET A 1 -60.28 -0.23 -20.64
C MET A 1 -60.19 1.25 -20.31
N GLU A 2 -59.08 1.92 -20.04
CA GLU A 2 -57.65 1.61 -20.04
C GLU A 2 -56.98 2.50 -18.97
N GLN A 3 -55.82 2.05 -18.49
CA GLN A 3 -54.86 2.83 -17.69
C GLN A 3 -54.13 3.86 -18.59
N PHE A 4 -53.04 4.45 -18.09
CA PHE A 4 -52.07 5.35 -18.74
C PHE A 4 -52.38 6.86 -18.64
N GLY A 5 -51.51 7.73 -18.12
CA GLY A 5 -50.16 7.57 -17.59
C GLY A 5 -49.88 8.65 -16.56
N GLY A 6 -49.64 8.23 -15.32
CA GLY A 6 -48.92 9.03 -14.34
C GLY A 6 -47.46 9.01 -14.75
N TRP A 7 -46.99 10.09 -15.38
CA TRP A 7 -45.56 10.30 -15.55
C TRP A 7 -44.96 10.46 -14.15
N VAL A 8 -44.35 9.38 -13.68
CA VAL A 8 -43.35 9.43 -12.61
C VAL A 8 -42.35 10.48 -13.05
N LEU A 9 -42.29 11.59 -12.30
CA LEU A 9 -41.17 12.51 -12.44
C LEU A 9 -39.93 11.69 -12.07
N VAL A 10 -39.20 11.20 -13.07
CA VAL A 10 -37.80 10.88 -12.91
C VAL A 10 -37.22 12.18 -12.38
N GLN A 11 -36.87 12.17 -11.09
CA GLN A 11 -36.17 13.27 -10.46
C GLN A 11 -34.92 13.48 -11.30
N GLN A 12 -34.97 14.50 -12.15
CA GLN A 12 -33.88 14.90 -13.02
C GLN A 12 -32.75 15.25 -12.04
N ALA A 13 -31.75 14.37 -11.93
CA ALA A 13 -30.59 14.64 -11.10
C ALA A 13 -30.01 15.96 -11.60
N ASP A 14 -30.17 16.98 -10.78
CA ASP A 14 -29.68 18.31 -11.08
C ASP A 14 -28.16 18.18 -11.22
N ILE A 15 -27.61 18.53 -12.38
CA ILE A 15 -26.17 18.46 -12.69
C ILE A 15 -25.32 19.40 -11.81
N THR A 16 -25.95 20.04 -10.81
CA THR A 16 -25.38 20.87 -9.75
C THR A 16 -25.16 20.12 -8.42
N GLU A 17 -25.74 18.92 -8.20
CA GLU A 17 -25.49 18.12 -6.99
C GLU A 17 -24.30 17.16 -7.18
N SER A 18 -23.09 17.70 -7.05
CA SER A 18 -21.91 16.83 -6.96
C SER A 18 -21.91 16.09 -5.62
N THR A 19 -21.89 14.75 -5.64
CA THR A 19 -21.80 13.94 -4.43
C THR A 19 -20.34 13.64 -4.10
N PHE A 20 -19.96 13.74 -2.82
CA PHE A 20 -18.64 13.33 -2.35
C PHE A 20 -18.65 11.83 -2.00
N SER A 21 -17.71 11.07 -2.55
CA SER A 21 -17.59 9.64 -2.26
C SER A 21 -16.13 9.22 -2.08
N ASN A 22 -15.88 8.43 -1.04
CA ASN A 22 -14.58 7.75 -0.87
C ASN A 22 -14.40 6.58 -1.85
N GLY A 23 -15.44 6.19 -2.61
CA GLY A 23 -15.37 5.12 -3.60
C GLY A 23 -14.28 5.34 -4.65
N TYR A 24 -14.01 6.58 -5.06
CA TYR A 24 -12.93 6.90 -6.00
C TYR A 24 -11.53 6.54 -5.47
N ARG A 25 -11.33 6.55 -4.14
CA ARG A 25 -10.07 6.09 -3.54
C ARG A 25 -9.85 4.59 -3.78
N TYR A 26 -10.90 3.77 -3.73
CA TYR A 26 -10.79 2.34 -4.02
C TYR A 26 -10.42 2.08 -5.49
N LEU A 27 -10.98 2.85 -6.42
CA LEU A 27 -10.60 2.76 -7.83
C LEU A 27 -9.13 3.15 -8.02
N ASN A 28 -8.67 4.22 -7.38
CA ASN A 28 -7.26 4.60 -7.41
C ASN A 28 -6.36 3.53 -6.76
N TRP A 29 -6.76 2.94 -5.63
CA TRP A 29 -6.01 1.86 -4.98
C TRP A 29 -5.92 0.59 -5.81
N SER A 30 -6.85 0.36 -6.76
CA SER A 30 -6.73 -0.74 -7.72
C SER A 30 -5.51 -0.60 -8.65
N ILE A 31 -4.92 0.60 -8.74
CA ILE A 31 -3.69 0.89 -9.48
C ILE A 31 -2.50 1.02 -8.50
N ASP A 32 -2.66 1.84 -7.47
CA ASP A 32 -1.57 2.14 -6.53
C ASP A 32 -1.09 0.90 -5.76
N VAL A 33 -2.00 0.06 -5.25
CA VAL A 33 -1.61 -1.12 -4.46
C VAL A 33 -0.78 -2.10 -5.28
N PRO A 34 -1.18 -2.48 -6.52
CA PRO A 34 -0.31 -3.22 -7.42
C PRO A 34 1.07 -2.60 -7.64
N CYS A 35 1.13 -1.28 -7.85
CA CYS A 35 2.40 -0.56 -8.03
C CYS A 35 3.26 -0.65 -6.76
N LEU A 36 2.70 -0.35 -5.58
CA LEU A 36 3.38 -0.39 -4.28
C LEU A 36 3.95 -1.77 -3.94
N LEU A 37 3.17 -2.83 -4.19
CA LEU A 37 3.61 -4.18 -3.94
C LEU A 37 4.68 -4.63 -4.94
N THR A 38 4.55 -4.21 -6.21
CA THR A 38 5.50 -4.58 -7.27
C THR A 38 6.85 -3.89 -7.09
N GLN A 39 6.89 -2.60 -6.74
CA GLN A 39 8.16 -1.88 -6.57
C GLN A 39 9.04 -2.50 -5.48
N MET A 40 8.47 -2.98 -4.38
CA MET A 40 9.22 -3.70 -3.35
C MET A 40 9.93 -4.95 -3.91
N LEU A 41 9.27 -5.68 -4.82
CA LEU A 41 9.83 -6.90 -5.41
C LEU A 41 11.05 -6.64 -6.28
N PHE A 42 11.18 -5.44 -6.86
CA PHE A 42 12.37 -5.08 -7.63
C PHE A 42 13.58 -4.84 -6.74
N VAL A 43 13.36 -4.43 -5.50
CA VAL A 43 14.43 -4.14 -4.55
C VAL A 43 14.90 -5.40 -3.83
N ILE A 44 14.00 -6.36 -3.61
CA ILE A 44 14.35 -7.67 -3.04
C ILE A 44 14.90 -8.57 -4.15
N ASP A 45 16.02 -9.23 -3.90
CA ASP A 45 16.63 -10.11 -4.89
C ASP A 45 15.84 -11.43 -5.03
N VAL A 46 15.16 -11.61 -6.16
CA VAL A 46 14.29 -12.76 -6.45
C VAL A 46 14.58 -13.27 -7.85
N THR A 47 14.73 -14.59 -8.00
CA THR A 47 14.93 -15.20 -9.33
C THR A 47 13.78 -14.87 -10.29
N PRO A 48 14.02 -14.66 -11.60
CA PRO A 48 13.01 -14.18 -12.54
C PRO A 48 11.71 -15.01 -12.56
N GLY A 49 11.83 -16.35 -12.51
CA GLY A 49 10.67 -17.24 -12.49
C GLY A 49 9.80 -17.10 -11.23
N ARG A 50 10.43 -16.85 -10.08
CA ARG A 50 9.74 -16.67 -8.80
C ARG A 50 9.16 -15.27 -8.68
N PHE A 51 9.83 -14.28 -9.26
CA PHE A 51 9.38 -12.90 -9.31
C PHE A 51 8.03 -12.75 -10.02
N ARG A 52 7.86 -13.34 -11.21
CA ARG A 52 6.57 -13.30 -11.95
C ARG A 52 5.42 -13.91 -11.15
N LYS A 53 5.64 -15.07 -10.54
CA LYS A 53 4.64 -15.77 -9.72
C LYS A 53 4.28 -14.95 -8.48
N LEU A 54 5.27 -14.33 -7.86
CA LEU A 54 5.09 -13.52 -6.66
C LEU A 54 4.34 -12.22 -6.95
N ARG A 55 4.73 -11.51 -8.02
CA ARG A 55 4.05 -10.33 -8.53
C ARG A 55 2.57 -10.62 -8.79
N PHE A 56 2.27 -11.69 -9.52
CA PHE A 56 0.89 -12.08 -9.78
C PHE A 56 0.10 -12.32 -8.50
N ARG A 57 0.65 -13.07 -7.53
CA ARG A 57 0.00 -13.31 -6.23
C ARG A 57 -0.26 -12.02 -5.45
N PHE A 58 0.70 -11.09 -5.41
CA PHE A 58 0.53 -9.81 -4.75
C PHE A 58 -0.52 -8.94 -5.41
N ILE A 59 -0.50 -8.82 -6.74
CA ILE A 59 -1.49 -8.04 -7.50
C ILE A 59 -2.89 -8.61 -7.29
N THR A 60 -3.07 -9.93 -7.46
CA THR A 60 -4.38 -10.56 -7.29
C THR A 60 -4.90 -10.40 -5.86
N ALA A 61 -4.06 -10.65 -4.84
CA ALA A 61 -4.47 -10.46 -3.45
C ALA A 61 -4.81 -8.98 -3.16
N GLY A 62 -4.01 -8.04 -3.68
CA GLY A 62 -4.26 -6.60 -3.53
C GLY A 62 -5.58 -6.18 -4.16
N LEU A 63 -5.86 -6.60 -5.40
CA LEU A 63 -7.12 -6.31 -6.08
C LEU A 63 -8.32 -6.93 -5.35
N LEU A 64 -8.21 -8.17 -4.87
CA LEU A 64 -9.27 -8.81 -4.09
C LEU A 64 -9.53 -8.07 -2.77
N MET A 65 -8.48 -7.66 -2.05
CA MET A 65 -8.59 -6.81 -0.86
C MET A 65 -9.35 -5.51 -1.16
N ILE A 66 -8.96 -4.81 -2.23
CA ILE A 66 -9.58 -3.53 -2.62
C ILE A 66 -11.04 -3.71 -3.05
N TYR A 67 -11.34 -4.65 -3.95
CA TYR A 67 -12.69 -4.81 -4.46
C TYR A 67 -13.68 -5.32 -3.40
N THR A 68 -13.26 -6.21 -2.50
CA THR A 68 -14.12 -6.65 -1.40
C THR A 68 -14.41 -5.53 -0.41
N GLY A 69 -13.42 -4.69 -0.08
CA GLY A 69 -13.65 -3.48 0.72
C GLY A 69 -14.53 -2.44 0.01
N TYR A 70 -14.36 -2.29 -1.30
CA TYR A 70 -15.17 -1.41 -2.14
C TYR A 70 -16.63 -1.84 -2.22
N ILE A 71 -16.91 -3.15 -2.29
CA ILE A 71 -18.29 -3.65 -2.18
C ILE A 71 -18.84 -3.33 -0.79
N GLY A 72 -18.06 -3.61 0.26
CA GLY A 72 -18.48 -3.40 1.64
C GLY A 72 -18.85 -1.95 1.97
N GLN A 73 -18.11 -0.97 1.47
CA GLN A 73 -18.35 0.45 1.80
C GLN A 73 -19.73 0.95 1.32
N TYR A 74 -20.34 0.33 0.30
CA TYR A 74 -21.71 0.70 -0.11
C TYR A 74 -22.78 0.31 0.93
N PHE A 75 -22.43 -0.56 1.89
CA PHE A 75 -23.29 -0.94 2.99
C PHE A 75 -23.03 -0.13 4.27
N GLU A 76 -22.10 0.83 4.26
CA GLU A 76 -21.64 1.53 5.48
C GLU A 76 -22.79 2.25 6.22
N ILE A 77 -23.83 2.67 5.49
CA ILE A 77 -25.07 3.24 6.05
C ILE A 77 -26.19 2.20 6.11
N THR A 78 -26.43 1.47 5.02
CA THR A 78 -27.65 0.68 4.80
C THR A 78 -27.66 -0.69 5.47
N ASN A 79 -26.51 -1.35 5.66
CA ASN A 79 -26.47 -2.69 6.24
C ASN A 79 -25.14 -2.96 6.96
N THR A 80 -25.15 -2.81 8.29
CA THR A 80 -23.96 -3.02 9.12
C THR A 80 -23.41 -4.45 9.03
N GLY A 81 -24.26 -5.47 8.88
CA GLY A 81 -23.82 -6.86 8.79
C GLY A 81 -23.01 -7.13 7.52
N TRP A 82 -23.54 -6.71 6.35
CA TRP A 82 -22.83 -6.83 5.07
C TRP A 82 -21.58 -5.96 5.01
N PHE A 83 -21.62 -4.76 5.60
CA PHE A 83 -20.45 -3.90 5.74
C PHE A 83 -19.32 -4.62 6.49
N LEU A 84 -19.59 -5.17 7.68
CA LEU A 84 -18.57 -5.87 8.47
C LEU A 84 -18.11 -7.18 7.81
N PHE A 85 -19.03 -7.93 7.17
CA PHE A 85 -18.68 -9.16 6.45
C PHE A 85 -17.66 -8.89 5.33
N TRP A 86 -17.95 -7.92 4.46
CA TRP A 86 -17.03 -7.57 3.37
C TRP A 86 -15.72 -6.96 3.87
N GLY A 87 -15.76 -6.18 4.96
CA GLY A 87 -14.57 -5.73 5.66
C GLY A 87 -13.70 -6.88 6.18
N ALA A 88 -14.32 -7.92 6.75
CA ALA A 88 -13.61 -9.11 7.22
C ALA A 88 -12.99 -9.91 6.06
N VAL A 89 -13.73 -10.10 4.95
CA VAL A 89 -13.22 -10.74 3.74
C VAL A 89 -12.01 -9.96 3.19
N SER A 90 -12.11 -8.63 3.09
CA SER A 90 -10.99 -7.77 2.68
C SER A 90 -9.78 -7.92 3.61
N THR A 91 -10.02 -8.01 4.92
CA THR A 91 -8.98 -8.19 5.94
C THR A 91 -8.22 -9.50 5.77
N VAL A 92 -8.87 -10.59 5.34
CA VAL A 92 -8.17 -11.87 5.06
C VAL A 92 -7.11 -11.68 3.97
N PHE A 93 -7.45 -10.98 2.88
CA PHE A 93 -6.48 -10.68 1.82
C PHE A 93 -5.38 -9.73 2.29
N TYR A 94 -5.72 -8.72 3.10
CA TYR A 94 -4.74 -7.82 3.73
C TYR A 94 -3.71 -8.59 4.57
N VAL A 95 -4.17 -9.45 5.48
CA VAL A 95 -3.28 -10.27 6.33
C VAL A 95 -2.42 -11.21 5.48
N TYR A 96 -2.98 -11.78 4.42
CA TYR A 96 -2.23 -12.62 3.49
C TYR A 96 -1.11 -11.84 2.77
N ILE A 97 -1.38 -10.61 2.32
CA ILE A 97 -0.37 -9.72 1.72
C ILE A 97 0.74 -9.43 2.73
N LEU A 98 0.39 -9.05 3.96
CA LEU A 98 1.36 -8.80 5.02
C LEU A 98 2.22 -10.04 5.29
N TYR A 99 1.60 -11.21 5.46
CA TYR A 99 2.32 -12.47 5.66
C TYR A 99 3.33 -12.73 4.52
N MET A 100 2.89 -12.59 3.27
CA MET A 100 3.77 -12.77 2.12
C MET A 100 4.92 -11.76 2.15
N MET A 101 4.62 -10.50 2.37
CA MET A 101 5.58 -9.41 2.35
C MET A 101 6.63 -9.56 3.45
N GLY A 102 6.21 -9.81 4.69
CA GLY A 102 7.12 -10.04 5.82
C GLY A 102 8.07 -11.20 5.54
N ASN A 103 7.55 -12.33 5.06
CA ASN A 103 8.37 -13.48 4.70
C ASN A 103 9.47 -13.16 3.68
N TRP A 104 9.18 -12.30 2.70
CA TRP A 104 10.15 -11.91 1.68
C TRP A 104 11.16 -10.89 2.18
N ILE A 105 10.74 -9.94 3.00
CA ILE A 105 11.64 -8.98 3.65
C ILE A 105 12.60 -9.71 4.59
N PHE A 106 12.13 -10.68 5.39
CA PHE A 106 13.03 -11.41 6.28
C PHE A 106 14.02 -12.30 5.52
N LYS A 107 13.62 -12.89 4.38
CA LYS A 107 14.50 -13.66 3.50
C LYS A 107 15.52 -12.80 2.75
N SER A 108 15.23 -11.52 2.52
CA SER A 108 16.17 -10.64 1.80
C SER A 108 17.44 -10.31 2.59
N ARG A 109 17.54 -10.74 3.86
CA ARG A 109 18.72 -10.57 4.72
C ARG A 109 20.00 -11.11 4.09
N GLU A 110 19.90 -12.23 3.38
CA GLU A 110 21.05 -12.92 2.80
C GLU A 110 21.57 -12.23 1.53
N ASN A 111 20.71 -11.46 0.85
CA ASN A 111 20.98 -10.90 -0.47
C ASN A 111 21.12 -9.37 -0.48
N LEU A 112 20.83 -8.69 0.64
CA LEU A 112 20.95 -7.24 0.74
C LEU A 112 22.14 -6.84 1.60
N PRO A 113 22.83 -5.73 1.26
CA PRO A 113 23.77 -5.09 2.17
C PRO A 113 23.13 -4.83 3.55
N ARG A 114 23.92 -4.92 4.62
CA ARG A 114 23.42 -4.82 6.01
C ARG A 114 22.59 -3.55 6.26
N GLN A 115 22.99 -2.42 5.68
CA GLN A 115 22.28 -1.15 5.81
C GLN A 115 20.93 -1.17 5.07
N ALA A 116 20.92 -1.66 3.83
CA ALA A 116 19.69 -1.87 3.04
C ALA A 116 18.70 -2.78 3.78
N TYR A 117 19.17 -3.89 4.36
CA TYR A 117 18.32 -4.79 5.13
C TYR A 117 17.71 -4.13 6.38
N LYS A 118 18.47 -3.31 7.12
CA LYS A 118 17.93 -2.56 8.26
C LYS A 118 16.78 -1.63 7.83
N THR A 119 16.97 -0.89 6.74
CA THR A 119 15.92 -0.02 6.18
C THR A 119 14.71 -0.82 5.71
N MET A 120 14.90 -2.00 5.13
CA MET A 120 13.78 -2.91 4.79
C MET A 120 13.00 -3.37 6.03
N GLY A 121 13.66 -3.58 7.17
CA GLY A 121 13.00 -3.84 8.45
C GLY A 121 12.13 -2.67 8.93
N THR A 122 12.61 -1.42 8.74
CA THR A 122 11.82 -0.21 9.01
C THR A 122 10.61 -0.13 8.07
N ILE A 123 10.80 -0.42 6.78
CA ILE A 123 9.73 -0.44 5.77
C ILE A 123 8.63 -1.44 6.15
N TRP A 124 8.99 -2.62 6.67
CA TRP A 124 8.00 -3.61 7.13
C TRP A 124 7.07 -3.03 8.20
N TRP A 125 7.63 -2.42 9.24
CA TRP A 125 6.84 -1.78 10.30
C TRP A 125 6.05 -0.57 9.79
N LEU A 126 6.65 0.24 8.92
CA LEU A 126 5.98 1.37 8.31
C LEU A 126 4.74 0.92 7.53
N ILE A 127 4.85 -0.11 6.68
CA ILE A 127 3.70 -0.66 5.95
C ILE A 127 2.67 -1.21 6.91
N LEU A 128 3.08 -2.03 7.89
CA LEU A 128 2.13 -2.63 8.84
C LEU A 128 1.29 -1.55 9.52
N ILE A 129 1.92 -0.51 10.07
CA ILE A 129 1.25 0.57 10.78
C ILE A 129 0.41 1.42 9.81
N SER A 130 1.02 1.93 8.74
CA SER A 130 0.35 2.85 7.81
C SER A 130 -0.79 2.19 7.04
N TRP A 131 -0.64 0.91 6.65
CA TRP A 131 -1.71 0.21 5.96
C TRP A 131 -2.86 -0.17 6.89
N THR A 132 -2.60 -0.40 8.19
CA THR A 132 -3.66 -0.63 9.19
C THR A 132 -4.57 0.60 9.37
N LEU A 133 -4.08 1.81 9.04
CA LEU A 133 -4.92 3.01 9.09
C LEU A 133 -6.09 2.97 8.10
N TYR A 134 -5.96 2.29 6.94
CA TYR A 134 -7.06 2.18 5.97
C TYR A 134 -8.26 1.36 6.47
N PRO A 135 -8.12 0.13 7.02
CA PRO A 135 -9.24 -0.58 7.64
C PRO A 135 -9.76 0.11 8.91
N LEU A 136 -8.93 0.85 9.66
CA LEU A 136 -9.45 1.70 10.72
C LEU A 136 -10.35 2.81 10.17
N ALA A 137 -9.92 3.49 9.11
CA ALA A 137 -10.73 4.49 8.40
C ALA A 137 -12.00 3.88 7.80
N TYR A 138 -11.93 2.64 7.30
CA TYR A 138 -13.08 1.88 6.84
C TYR A 138 -14.10 1.72 7.95
N LEU A 139 -13.70 1.34 9.17
CA LEU A 139 -14.59 1.08 10.31
C LEU A 139 -15.18 2.34 10.96
N VAL A 140 -14.76 3.54 10.57
CA VAL A 140 -15.26 4.80 11.15
C VAL A 140 -16.78 4.96 11.09
N PRO A 141 -17.49 4.67 9.97
CA PRO A 141 -18.96 4.74 9.94
C PRO A 141 -19.63 3.78 10.93
N TRP A 142 -19.05 2.59 11.14
CA TRP A 142 -19.53 1.66 12.16
C TRP A 142 -19.31 2.21 13.58
N ALA A 143 -18.14 2.77 13.86
CA ALA A 143 -17.85 3.40 15.14
C ALA A 143 -18.74 4.62 15.40
N TRP A 144 -19.02 5.43 14.39
CA TRP A 144 -19.97 6.55 14.48
C TRP A 144 -21.40 6.08 14.84
N LYS A 145 -21.87 4.98 14.25
CA LYS A 145 -23.15 4.36 14.63
C LYS A 145 -23.16 3.90 16.09
N ALA A 146 -22.05 3.35 16.58
CA ALA A 146 -21.90 2.94 17.98
C ALA A 146 -21.77 4.13 18.95
N PHE A 147 -21.22 5.26 18.48
CA PHE A 147 -21.00 6.48 19.26
C PHE A 147 -21.57 7.73 18.56
N PRO A 148 -22.91 7.90 18.51
CA PRO A 148 -23.54 8.97 17.71
C PRO A 148 -23.14 10.39 18.11
N ALA A 149 -22.76 10.60 19.38
CA ALA A 149 -22.27 11.88 19.89
C ALA A 149 -20.98 12.37 19.18
N TRP A 150 -20.28 11.48 18.47
CA TRP A 150 -19.12 11.84 17.66
C TRP A 150 -19.51 12.77 16.49
N GLY A 151 -20.71 12.62 15.93
CA GLY A 151 -21.24 13.51 14.89
C GLY A 151 -20.30 13.67 13.68
N ALA A 152 -20.16 14.90 13.19
CA ALA A 152 -19.36 15.22 12.00
C ALA A 152 -17.86 14.91 12.15
N TRP A 153 -17.35 14.81 13.38
CA TRP A 153 -15.95 14.47 13.64
C TRP A 153 -15.58 13.06 13.16
N ALA A 154 -16.55 12.16 12.99
CA ALA A 154 -16.31 10.87 12.35
C ALA A 154 -15.80 11.04 10.91
N ALA A 155 -16.44 11.91 10.12
CA ALA A 155 -16.00 12.18 8.75
C ALA A 155 -14.59 12.79 8.71
N VAL A 156 -14.31 13.75 9.60
CA VAL A 156 -12.98 14.37 9.75
C VAL A 156 -11.93 13.32 10.12
N THR A 157 -12.24 12.44 11.06
CA THR A 157 -11.33 11.38 11.50
C THR A 157 -11.01 10.41 10.37
N ARG A 158 -12.03 10.02 9.58
CA ARG A 158 -11.82 9.17 8.41
C ARG A 158 -10.84 9.81 7.41
N GLN A 159 -11.00 11.09 7.11
CA GLN A 159 -10.08 11.79 6.21
C GLN A 159 -8.69 11.96 6.81
N PHE A 160 -8.59 12.28 8.10
CA PHE A 160 -7.31 12.37 8.80
C PHE A 160 -6.53 11.05 8.74
N LEU A 161 -7.22 9.93 9.00
CA LEU A 161 -6.64 8.59 8.88
C LEU A 161 -6.16 8.32 7.44
N TYR A 162 -6.95 8.66 6.42
CA TYR A 162 -6.52 8.51 5.02
C TYR A 162 -5.31 9.38 4.68
N THR A 163 -5.26 10.63 5.13
CA THR A 163 -4.12 11.51 4.90
C THR A 163 -2.84 10.94 5.51
N MET A 164 -2.91 10.50 6.77
CA MET A 164 -1.77 9.85 7.44
C MET A 164 -1.36 8.58 6.70
N ALA A 165 -2.33 7.73 6.35
CA ALA A 165 -2.08 6.51 5.61
C ALA A 165 -1.39 6.80 4.27
N ASP A 166 -1.89 7.76 3.49
CA ASP A 166 -1.36 8.12 2.18
C ASP A 166 0.08 8.64 2.29
N ILE A 167 0.37 9.56 3.21
CA ILE A 167 1.72 10.12 3.41
C ILE A 167 2.71 9.03 3.79
N PHE A 168 2.40 8.19 4.79
CA PHE A 168 3.33 7.18 5.25
C PHE A 168 3.50 6.02 4.26
N SER A 169 2.40 5.53 3.69
CA SER A 169 2.41 4.36 2.81
C SER A 169 2.91 4.65 1.40
N LYS A 170 2.92 5.91 0.95
CA LYS A 170 3.36 6.30 -0.39
C LYS A 170 4.64 7.13 -0.36
N VAL A 171 4.63 8.27 0.35
CA VAL A 171 5.74 9.22 0.32
C VAL A 171 6.92 8.72 1.15
N VAL A 172 6.71 8.50 2.45
CA VAL A 172 7.77 8.03 3.36
C VAL A 172 8.27 6.65 2.91
N TYR A 173 7.34 5.76 2.58
CA TYR A 173 7.66 4.47 1.98
C TYR A 173 8.54 4.60 0.72
N GLY A 174 8.16 5.46 -0.22
CA GLY A 174 8.88 5.65 -1.49
C GLY A 174 10.30 6.18 -1.29
N VAL A 175 10.49 7.11 -0.35
CA VAL A 175 11.81 7.63 0.03
C VAL A 175 12.68 6.51 0.63
N LEU A 176 12.15 5.74 1.58
CA LEU A 176 12.89 4.65 2.20
C LEU A 176 13.24 3.55 1.18
N LEU A 177 12.30 3.15 0.34
CA LEU A 177 12.53 2.13 -0.69
C LEU A 177 13.57 2.61 -1.71
N SER A 178 13.52 3.88 -2.11
CA SER A 178 14.53 4.47 -3.01
C SER A 178 15.92 4.46 -2.37
N SER A 179 16.03 4.75 -1.08
CA SER A 179 17.30 4.62 -0.34
C SER A 179 17.85 3.19 -0.37
N VAL A 180 17.00 2.18 -0.19
CA VAL A 180 17.41 0.77 -0.29
C VAL A 180 17.89 0.44 -1.70
N ALA A 181 17.16 0.89 -2.73
CA ALA A 181 17.55 0.69 -4.13
C ALA A 181 18.92 1.31 -4.44
N GLN A 182 19.18 2.54 -3.99
CA GLN A 182 20.47 3.21 -4.18
C GLN A 182 21.62 2.47 -3.49
N ILE A 183 21.44 2.03 -2.24
CA ILE A 183 22.45 1.26 -1.50
C ILE A 183 22.75 -0.06 -2.24
N ARG A 184 21.71 -0.74 -2.72
CA ARG A 184 21.85 -1.99 -3.49
C ARG A 184 22.60 -1.74 -4.80
N SER A 185 22.19 -0.76 -5.60
CA SER A 185 22.84 -0.46 -6.88
C SER A 185 24.31 -0.07 -6.70
N ALA A 186 24.66 0.67 -5.65
CA ALA A 186 26.06 0.98 -5.34
C ALA A 186 26.87 -0.29 -4.99
N ALA A 187 26.27 -1.21 -4.22
CA ALA A 187 26.90 -2.49 -3.89
C ALA A 187 27.06 -3.42 -5.11
N GLU A 188 26.24 -3.24 -6.15
CA GLU A 188 26.31 -3.93 -7.44
C GLU A 188 27.19 -3.17 -8.47
N GLY A 189 27.92 -2.13 -8.06
CA GLY A 189 28.89 -1.44 -8.93
C GLY A 189 28.34 -0.32 -9.82
N TYR A 190 27.10 0.14 -9.62
CA TYR A 190 26.53 1.21 -10.43
C TYR A 190 27.10 2.59 -10.06
N GLU A 191 27.98 3.13 -10.92
CA GLU A 191 28.75 4.36 -10.66
C GLU A 191 27.93 5.56 -10.18
N PRO A 192 26.77 5.90 -10.77
CA PRO A 192 25.97 7.03 -10.27
C PRO A 192 25.46 6.82 -8.84
N ALA A 193 25.11 5.59 -8.45
CA ALA A 193 24.68 5.28 -7.08
C ALA A 193 25.84 5.31 -6.08
N ILE A 194 27.04 4.89 -6.53
CA ILE A 194 28.28 5.00 -5.75
C ILE A 194 28.56 6.47 -5.41
N GLN A 195 28.48 7.36 -6.42
CA GLN A 195 28.73 8.79 -6.22
C GLN A 195 27.76 9.41 -5.20
N VAL A 196 26.46 9.08 -5.30
CA VAL A 196 25.44 9.55 -4.34
C VAL A 196 25.73 9.10 -2.91
N GLN A 197 26.27 7.89 -2.71
CA GLN A 197 26.64 7.40 -1.37
C GLN A 197 27.84 8.16 -0.78
N ILE A 198 28.79 8.55 -1.62
CA ILE A 198 29.97 9.35 -1.22
C ILE A 198 29.52 10.77 -0.84
N ASP A 199 28.77 11.43 -1.72
CA ASP A 199 28.37 12.83 -1.55
C ASP A 199 27.37 13.00 -0.38
N GLY A 200 26.51 12.01 -0.15
CA GLY A 200 25.54 12.00 0.93
C GLY A 200 26.08 11.60 2.30
N GLY A 201 27.39 11.31 2.42
CA GLY A 201 28.01 10.86 3.67
C GLY A 201 27.57 9.47 4.15
N GLY A 202 26.96 8.67 3.27
CA GLY A 202 26.38 7.36 3.58
C GLY A 202 27.39 6.22 3.63
N ALA A 203 28.53 6.37 2.94
CA ALA A 203 29.66 5.45 2.96
C ALA A 203 30.98 6.20 2.76
N SER A 204 32.02 5.85 3.53
CA SER A 204 33.38 6.31 3.23
C SER A 204 33.88 5.63 1.95
N GLN A 205 34.80 6.29 1.20
CA GLN A 205 35.43 5.67 0.03
C GLN A 205 36.01 4.28 0.36
N GLU A 206 36.54 4.10 1.57
CA GLU A 206 37.06 2.83 2.08
C GLU A 206 36.01 1.71 2.18
N TYR A 207 34.73 2.02 2.51
CA TYR A 207 33.65 1.02 2.51
C TYR A 207 33.29 0.57 1.09
N ILE A 208 33.39 1.49 0.12
CA ILE A 208 33.10 1.22 -1.29
C ILE A 208 34.21 0.35 -1.87
N GLU A 209 35.48 0.73 -1.65
CA GLU A 209 36.66 -0.04 -2.07
C GLU A 209 36.68 -1.47 -1.51
N ARG A 210 36.33 -1.67 -0.23
CA ARG A 210 36.26 -3.02 0.37
C ARG A 210 35.21 -3.93 -0.25
N ASN A 211 34.14 -3.36 -0.81
CA ASN A 211 33.04 -4.13 -1.38
C ASN A 211 33.16 -4.29 -2.90
N THR A 212 33.87 -3.41 -3.61
CA THR A 212 34.17 -3.58 -5.04
C THR A 212 35.34 -4.54 -5.30
N HIS A 213 36.31 -4.65 -4.38
CA HIS A 213 37.48 -5.54 -4.54
C HIS A 213 37.17 -7.04 -4.40
N ASN A 214 36.03 -7.40 -3.82
CA ASN A 214 35.62 -8.80 -3.67
C ASN A 214 35.05 -9.42 -4.96
N GLU A 215 34.79 -8.63 -6.01
CA GLU A 215 34.37 -9.15 -7.31
C GLU A 215 35.54 -9.34 -8.28
N SER A 216 36.62 -8.56 -8.20
CA SER A 216 37.82 -8.74 -9.04
C SER A 216 38.61 -10.02 -8.71
N THR A 217 38.31 -10.67 -7.59
CA THR A 217 38.87 -11.97 -7.16
C THR A 217 37.93 -13.14 -7.40
N ARG A 218 36.73 -12.92 -7.96
CA ARG A 218 35.73 -13.95 -8.29
C ARG A 218 35.60 -14.25 -9.79
N LEU A 219 36.47 -13.67 -10.62
CA LEU A 219 36.67 -14.02 -12.03
C LEU A 219 37.98 -14.80 -12.19
#